data_AF-A0A9X4AUR6-F1
#
_entry.id   AF-A0A9X4AUR6-F1
#
_cell.length_a   1.000
_cell.length_b   1.000
_cell.length_c   1.000
_cell.angle_alpha   90.00
_cell.angle_beta   90.00
_cell.angle_gamma   90.00
#
_symmetry.space_group_name_H-M   'P 1'
#
loop_
_entity.id
_entity.type
_entity.pdbx_description
1 polymer ?
#
loop_
_entity_poly.entity_id
_entity_poly.type
_entity_poly.pdbx_seq_one_letter_code
_entity_poly.pdbx_strand_id
1 'polypeptide(L)'
;MRLRLGPRHLLAAALGLLAGSVASACGSNAVGIDACREIETARCEATQACGATEAEATFCIDLYRDQCLHGIQNDVEPSADATALCVEAVRAVAGCARAGAATMADCPAEPLVASADPAAIAPCLVITRKPEQLADCAFVVKPADAGTTTPATTDAGDAGDAATD
;
A
#
# COMPACT_ATOMS: atom_id res chain seq x y z
N MET A 1 11.94 56.05 -31.85
CA MET A 1 12.90 55.06 -31.31
C MET A 1 12.40 53.66 -31.66
N ARG A 2 13.16 52.90 -32.47
CA ARG A 2 12.84 51.50 -32.81
C ARG A 2 13.88 50.61 -32.15
N LEU A 3 13.50 49.84 -31.13
CA LEU A 3 14.37 48.85 -30.50
C LEU A 3 14.51 47.65 -31.44
N ARG A 4 15.77 47.33 -31.81
CA ARG A 4 16.11 46.14 -32.58
C ARG A 4 16.33 44.99 -31.59
N LEU A 5 15.39 44.06 -31.50
CA LEU A 5 15.53 42.83 -30.71
C LEU A 5 16.33 41.80 -31.52
N GLY A 6 17.49 41.38 -30.99
CA GLY A 6 18.38 40.44 -31.66
C GLY A 6 17.95 38.96 -31.52
N PRO A 7 18.37 38.08 -32.44
CA PRO A 7 17.95 36.67 -32.51
C PRO A 7 18.39 35.82 -31.29
N ARG A 8 19.32 36.34 -30.48
CA ARG A 8 19.77 35.70 -29.22
C ARG A 8 18.73 35.75 -28.10
N HIS A 9 17.74 36.66 -28.17
CA HIS A 9 16.69 36.79 -27.16
C HIS A 9 15.46 35.93 -27.46
N LEU A 10 15.34 35.38 -28.67
CA LEU A 10 14.23 34.49 -29.05
C LEU A 10 14.39 33.06 -28.51
N LEU A 11 15.62 32.59 -28.30
CA LEU A 11 15.90 31.26 -27.72
C LEU A 11 15.68 31.22 -26.19
N ALA A 12 15.88 32.34 -25.49
CA ALA A 12 15.66 32.41 -24.05
C ALA A 12 14.16 32.44 -23.67
N ALA A 13 13.29 32.92 -24.57
CA ALA A 13 11.85 32.99 -24.34
C ALA A 13 11.14 31.64 -24.59
N ALA A 14 11.72 30.74 -25.38
CA ALA A 14 11.13 29.42 -25.66
C ALA A 14 11.36 28.39 -24.54
N LEU A 15 12.47 28.49 -23.78
CA LEU A 15 12.74 27.61 -22.64
C LEU A 15 11.99 28.00 -21.35
N GLY A 16 11.50 29.25 -21.25
CA GLY A 16 10.83 29.75 -20.06
C GLY A 16 9.37 29.30 -19.91
N LEU A 17 8.70 28.87 -21.00
CA LEU A 17 7.27 28.54 -20.98
C LEU A 17 6.94 27.08 -20.64
N LEU A 18 7.92 26.17 -20.58
CA LEU A 18 7.69 24.76 -20.24
C LEU A 18 7.84 24.44 -18.73
N ALA A 19 8.26 25.41 -17.91
CA ALA A 19 8.56 25.19 -16.49
C ALA A 19 7.38 25.44 -15.53
N GLY A 20 6.18 25.79 -16.03
CA GLY A 20 5.11 26.35 -15.20
C GLY A 20 3.98 25.41 -14.74
N SER A 21 3.91 24.16 -15.22
CA SER A 21 2.63 23.41 -15.18
C SER A 21 2.63 22.08 -14.40
N VAL A 22 3.65 21.75 -13.61
CA VAL A 22 3.72 20.46 -12.88
C VAL A 22 3.46 20.56 -11.36
N ALA A 23 3.04 21.72 -10.84
CA ALA A 23 3.00 21.95 -9.39
C ALA A 23 1.72 21.48 -8.66
N SER A 24 0.73 20.88 -9.34
CA SER A 24 -0.60 20.65 -8.75
C SER A 24 -1.07 19.18 -8.71
N ALA A 25 -0.16 18.20 -8.62
CA ALA A 25 -0.58 16.79 -8.54
C ALA A 25 0.26 15.85 -7.64
N CYS A 26 1.26 16.34 -6.91
CA CYS A 26 2.13 15.47 -6.10
C CYS A 26 1.65 15.24 -4.65
N GLY A 27 0.38 15.52 -4.34
CA GLY A 27 -0.22 15.14 -3.06
C GLY A 27 -1.01 13.85 -3.22
N SER A 28 -0.42 12.69 -2.90
CA SER A 28 -1.23 11.52 -2.54
C SER A 28 -1.97 11.92 -1.27
N ASN A 29 -3.30 11.83 -1.23
CA ASN A 29 -4.06 11.94 0.02
C ASN A 29 -3.79 10.69 0.88
N ALA A 30 -2.51 10.40 1.12
CA ALA A 30 -2.01 9.26 1.85
C ALA A 30 -2.27 9.49 3.34
N VAL A 31 -2.88 8.48 3.96
CA VAL A 31 -3.15 8.44 5.39
C VAL A 31 -2.37 7.28 6.00
N GLY A 32 -1.99 7.40 7.27
CA GLY A 32 -1.34 6.33 8.00
C GLY A 32 0.06 5.99 7.48
N ILE A 33 0.83 6.96 6.98
CA ILE A 33 2.23 6.72 6.52
C ILE A 33 3.08 6.14 7.67
N ASP A 34 3.00 6.76 8.85
CA ASP A 34 3.79 6.33 10.00
C ASP A 34 3.26 4.99 10.55
N ALA A 35 1.94 4.82 10.61
CA ALA A 35 1.33 3.54 10.98
C ALA A 35 1.72 2.40 10.02
N CYS A 36 1.72 2.64 8.71
CA CYS A 36 2.20 1.69 7.70
C CYS A 36 3.64 1.28 7.97
N ARG A 37 4.53 2.25 8.25
CA ARG A 37 5.94 1.98 8.54
C ARG A 37 6.11 1.14 9.80
N GLU A 38 5.38 1.45 10.87
CA GLU A 38 5.44 0.68 12.12
C GLU A 38 4.96 -0.76 11.92
N ILE A 39 3.82 -0.94 11.25
CA ILE A 39 3.22 -2.25 10.97
C ILE A 39 4.15 -3.07 10.06
N GLU A 40 4.60 -2.51 8.93
CA GLU A 40 5.47 -3.23 8.00
C GLU A 40 6.86 -3.49 8.58
N THR A 41 7.38 -2.62 9.46
CA THR A 41 8.61 -2.93 10.20
C THR A 41 8.42 -4.19 11.05
N ALA A 42 7.36 -4.25 11.85
CA ALA A 42 7.05 -5.41 12.67
C ALA A 42 6.80 -6.68 11.82
N ARG A 43 6.15 -6.53 10.66
CA ARG A 43 5.87 -7.61 9.73
C ARG A 43 7.14 -8.16 9.07
N CYS A 44 8.02 -7.26 8.62
CA CYS A 44 9.31 -7.62 8.05
C CYS A 44 10.21 -8.31 9.07
N GLU A 45 10.28 -7.83 10.31
CA GLU A 45 10.99 -8.52 11.40
C GLU A 45 10.39 -9.91 11.68
N ALA A 46 9.06 -10.02 11.69
CA ALA A 46 8.34 -11.27 11.92
C ALA A 46 8.62 -12.34 10.85
N THR A 47 9.04 -11.98 9.63
CA THR A 47 9.38 -12.94 8.57
C THR A 47 10.50 -13.91 8.96
N GLN A 48 11.35 -13.56 9.93
CA GLN A 48 12.40 -14.45 10.43
C GLN A 48 11.82 -15.70 11.10
N ALA A 49 10.63 -15.60 11.71
CA ALA A 49 9.89 -16.75 12.22
C ALA A 49 9.48 -17.74 11.13
N CYS A 50 9.54 -17.31 9.87
CA CYS A 50 9.13 -18.03 8.67
C CYS A 50 10.31 -18.36 7.76
N GLY A 51 11.54 -18.29 8.27
CA GLY A 51 12.75 -18.71 7.56
C GLY A 51 13.48 -17.61 6.80
N ALA A 52 13.01 -16.36 6.84
CA ALA A 52 13.79 -15.25 6.32
C ALA A 52 15.04 -15.02 7.19
N THR A 53 16.13 -14.63 6.54
CA THR A 53 17.35 -14.16 7.18
C THR A 53 17.17 -12.73 7.70
N GLU A 54 18.06 -12.30 8.60
CA GLU A 54 18.11 -10.90 9.07
C GLU A 54 18.29 -9.92 7.90
N ALA A 55 19.15 -10.25 6.93
CA ALA A 55 19.38 -9.42 5.75
C ALA A 55 18.13 -9.27 4.88
N GLU A 56 17.33 -10.33 4.72
CA GLU A 56 16.05 -10.27 4.01
C GLU A 56 15.01 -9.44 4.77
N ALA A 57 14.98 -9.53 6.11
CA ALA A 57 14.13 -8.69 6.93
C ALA A 57 14.51 -7.20 6.82
N THR A 58 15.80 -6.87 6.88
CA THR A 58 16.27 -5.48 6.66
C THR A 58 15.91 -4.97 5.27
N PHE A 59 16.10 -5.78 4.23
CA PHE A 59 15.71 -5.41 2.87
C PHE A 59 14.19 -5.17 2.75
N CYS A 60 13.37 -6.00 3.39
CA CYS A 60 11.92 -5.81 3.46
C CYS A 60 11.57 -4.46 4.12
N ILE A 61 12.22 -4.11 5.23
CA ILE A 61 12.00 -2.82 5.93
C ILE A 61 12.34 -1.65 5.01
N ASP A 62 13.49 -1.69 4.33
CA ASP A 62 13.90 -0.63 3.42
C ASP A 62 12.92 -0.48 2.24
N LEU A 63 12.44 -1.60 1.68
CA LEU A 63 11.44 -1.59 0.62
C LEU A 63 10.13 -0.96 1.10
N TYR A 64 9.61 -1.39 2.26
CA TYR A 64 8.33 -0.90 2.76
C TYR A 64 8.40 0.51 3.34
N ARG A 65 9.56 0.98 3.80
CA ARG A 65 9.76 2.39 4.17
C ARG A 65 9.35 3.34 3.05
N ASP A 66 9.68 2.98 1.81
CA ASP A 66 9.40 3.77 0.63
C ASP A 66 7.98 3.50 0.11
N GLN A 67 7.51 2.24 0.13
CA GLN A 67 6.12 1.94 -0.26
C GLN A 67 5.08 2.57 0.66
N CYS A 68 5.39 2.71 1.95
CA CYS A 68 4.52 3.36 2.91
C CYS A 68 4.39 4.88 2.69
N LEU A 69 5.14 5.49 1.76
CA LEU A 69 4.88 6.88 1.34
C LEU A 69 3.50 7.04 0.66
N HIS A 70 2.87 5.93 0.26
CA HIS A 70 1.50 5.89 -0.24
C HIS A 70 0.45 5.77 0.88
N GLY A 71 0.86 5.61 2.13
CA GLY A 71 -0.04 5.35 3.26
C GLY A 71 -0.50 3.90 3.34
N ILE A 72 -1.44 3.63 4.24
CA ILE A 72 -2.20 2.38 4.24
C ILE A 72 -3.27 2.40 3.13
N GLN A 73 -3.80 1.23 2.74
CA GLN A 73 -4.79 1.16 1.66
C GLN A 73 -6.15 1.75 2.05
N ASN A 74 -6.46 1.76 3.35
CA ASN A 74 -7.65 2.40 3.91
C ASN A 74 -7.53 3.93 3.85
N ASP A 75 -8.65 4.62 3.64
CA ASP A 75 -8.73 6.07 3.54
C ASP A 75 -8.92 6.77 4.89
N VAL A 76 -8.96 6.00 5.98
CA VAL A 76 -9.06 6.49 7.36
C VAL A 76 -7.72 6.37 8.08
N GLU A 77 -7.28 7.47 8.71
CA GLU A 77 -6.10 7.49 9.58
C GLU A 77 -6.33 6.56 10.79
N PRO A 78 -5.48 5.54 11.00
CA PRO A 78 -5.59 4.68 12.16
C PRO A 78 -5.16 5.43 13.42
N SER A 79 -5.75 5.08 14.57
CA SER A 79 -5.23 5.57 15.85
C SER A 79 -3.88 4.93 16.19
N ALA A 80 -3.11 5.59 17.06
CA ALA A 80 -1.88 5.02 17.59
C ALA A 80 -2.15 3.68 18.32
N ASP A 81 -3.25 3.61 19.09
CA ASP A 81 -3.64 2.38 19.79
C ASP A 81 -3.96 1.24 18.81
N ALA A 82 -4.69 1.51 17.72
CA ALA A 82 -4.99 0.51 16.70
C ALA A 82 -3.71 0.02 16.00
N THR A 83 -2.78 0.93 15.72
CA THR A 83 -1.47 0.60 15.15
C THR A 83 -0.67 -0.29 16.09
N ALA A 84 -0.63 0.05 17.39
CA ALA A 84 0.07 -0.74 18.41
C ALA A 84 -0.51 -2.15 18.56
N LEU A 85 -1.84 -2.28 18.59
CA LEU A 85 -2.51 -3.58 18.65
C LEU A 85 -2.19 -4.45 17.43
N CYS A 86 -2.20 -3.88 16.22
CA CYS A 86 -1.79 -4.62 15.01
C CYS A 86 -0.32 -5.08 15.09
N VAL A 87 0.59 -4.22 15.55
CA VAL A 87 2.01 -4.55 15.73
C VAL A 87 2.19 -5.68 16.75
N GLU A 88 1.48 -5.63 17.88
CA GLU A 88 1.49 -6.68 18.90
C GLU A 88 0.97 -8.00 18.33
N ALA A 89 -0.13 -7.96 17.59
CA ALA A 89 -0.71 -9.14 16.96
C ALA A 89 0.27 -9.81 15.98
N VAL A 90 0.92 -9.03 15.10
CA VAL A 90 1.95 -9.54 14.19
C VAL A 90 3.10 -10.22 14.94
N ARG A 91 3.57 -9.63 16.03
CA ARG A 91 4.66 -10.21 16.85
C ARG A 91 4.23 -11.50 17.55
N ALA A 92 2.99 -11.58 18.00
CA ALA A 92 2.44 -12.76 18.63
C ALA A 92 2.25 -13.91 17.62
N VAL A 93 1.75 -13.64 16.41
CA VAL A 93 1.73 -14.62 15.31
C VAL A 93 3.14 -15.12 14.99
N ALA A 94 4.14 -14.25 14.99
CA ALA A 94 5.55 -14.65 14.82
C ALA A 94 6.04 -15.55 15.96
N GLY A 95 5.62 -15.28 17.20
CA GLY A 95 5.85 -16.16 18.34
C GLY A 95 5.26 -17.54 18.14
N CYS A 96 4.02 -17.61 17.65
CA CYS A 96 3.34 -18.86 17.36
C CYS A 96 4.00 -19.64 16.20
N ALA A 97 4.41 -18.95 15.13
CA ALA A 97 5.11 -19.59 14.02
C ALA A 97 6.48 -20.17 14.47
N ARG A 98 7.23 -19.45 15.32
CA ARG A 98 8.46 -19.98 15.95
C ARG A 98 8.20 -21.20 16.82
N ALA A 99 7.03 -21.29 17.46
CA ALA A 99 6.63 -22.46 18.24
C ALA A 99 6.23 -23.67 17.37
N GLY A 100 6.24 -23.54 16.04
CA GLY A 100 5.95 -24.62 15.10
C GLY A 100 4.46 -24.85 14.84
N ALA A 101 3.61 -23.86 15.11
CA ALA A 101 2.19 -23.93 14.77
C ALA A 101 1.99 -24.14 13.26
N ALA A 102 1.18 -25.16 12.91
CA ALA A 102 0.86 -25.46 11.53
C ALA A 102 -0.20 -24.49 10.98
N THR A 103 -1.13 -24.10 11.84
CA THR A 103 -2.29 -23.27 11.48
C THR A 103 -2.55 -22.20 12.55
N MET A 104 -3.34 -21.19 12.20
CA MET A 104 -3.79 -20.17 13.16
C MET A 104 -4.74 -20.74 14.23
N ALA A 105 -5.32 -21.91 14.02
CA ALA A 105 -6.08 -22.62 15.07
C ALA A 105 -5.19 -23.04 16.25
N ASP A 106 -3.88 -23.22 16.01
CA ASP A 106 -2.89 -23.51 17.04
C ASP A 106 -2.38 -22.22 17.74
N CYS A 107 -2.87 -21.04 17.30
CA CYS A 107 -2.46 -19.70 17.75
C CYS A 107 -3.64 -18.89 18.35
N PRO A 108 -4.29 -19.35 19.43
CA PRO A 108 -5.58 -18.79 19.87
C PRO A 108 -5.51 -17.39 20.49
N ALA A 109 -4.32 -16.89 20.80
CA ALA A 109 -4.14 -15.54 21.35
C ALA A 109 -4.49 -14.44 20.34
N GLU A 110 -4.42 -14.75 19.04
CA GLU A 110 -4.54 -13.77 17.97
C GLU A 110 -5.86 -13.94 17.21
N PRO A 111 -6.87 -13.11 17.51
CA PRO A 111 -8.15 -13.22 16.84
C PRO A 111 -8.00 -12.89 15.35
N LEU A 112 -8.50 -13.77 14.50
CA LEU A 112 -8.67 -13.47 13.09
C LEU A 112 -9.96 -12.69 12.85
N VAL A 113 -10.05 -12.02 11.70
CA VAL A 113 -11.32 -11.48 11.20
C VAL A 113 -12.37 -12.58 11.10
N ALA A 114 -13.64 -12.24 11.34
CA ALA A 114 -14.72 -13.23 11.45
C ALA A 114 -14.94 -14.10 10.19
N SER A 115 -14.49 -13.62 9.02
CA SER A 115 -14.58 -14.33 7.74
C SER A 115 -13.44 -15.33 7.50
N ALA A 116 -12.41 -15.35 8.35
CA ALA A 116 -11.25 -16.21 8.20
C ALA A 116 -11.48 -17.59 8.83
N ASP A 117 -10.96 -18.63 8.19
CA ASP A 117 -10.90 -19.98 8.77
C ASP A 117 -9.51 -20.22 9.40
N PRO A 118 -9.39 -20.29 10.74
CA PRO A 118 -8.11 -20.46 11.41
C PRO A 118 -7.45 -21.81 11.12
N ALA A 119 -8.20 -22.85 10.73
CA ALA A 119 -7.65 -24.15 10.37
C ALA A 119 -7.07 -24.18 8.94
N ALA A 120 -7.43 -23.21 8.09
CA ALA A 120 -6.98 -23.13 6.71
C ALA A 120 -5.81 -22.17 6.48
N ILE A 121 -5.40 -21.42 7.51
CA ILE A 121 -4.41 -20.34 7.39
C ILE A 121 -3.18 -20.68 8.22
N ALA A 122 -2.01 -20.74 7.58
CA ALA A 122 -0.73 -20.86 8.28
C ALA A 122 -0.28 -19.51 8.86
N PRO A 123 0.37 -19.46 10.04
CA PRO A 123 0.90 -18.22 10.63
C PRO A 123 1.80 -17.43 9.66
N CYS A 124 2.65 -18.14 8.92
CA CYS A 124 3.55 -17.50 7.95
C CYS A 124 2.84 -16.90 6.74
N LEU A 125 1.64 -17.37 6.39
CA LEU A 125 0.83 -16.73 5.35
C LEU A 125 0.30 -15.38 5.84
N VAL A 126 -0.12 -15.30 7.10
CA VAL A 126 -0.55 -14.04 7.73
C VAL A 126 0.61 -13.04 7.76
N ILE A 127 1.76 -13.45 8.31
CA ILE A 127 2.95 -12.59 8.41
C ILE A 127 3.39 -12.10 7.02
N THR A 128 3.57 -12.99 6.06
CA THR A 128 4.22 -12.61 4.79
C THR A 128 3.28 -11.96 3.79
N ARG A 129 1.98 -12.26 3.82
CA ARG A 129 1.05 -11.84 2.75
C ARG A 129 -0.24 -11.19 3.19
N LYS A 130 -0.76 -11.53 4.37
CA LYS A 130 -2.14 -11.21 4.75
C LYS A 130 -2.28 -10.72 6.19
N PRO A 131 -1.58 -9.64 6.61
CA PRO A 131 -1.72 -9.11 7.96
C PRO A 131 -3.17 -8.74 8.30
N GLU A 132 -3.94 -8.29 7.30
CA GLU A 132 -5.36 -7.91 7.44
C GLU A 132 -6.29 -9.06 7.86
N GLN A 133 -5.80 -10.30 7.87
CA GLN A 133 -6.54 -11.43 8.45
C GLN A 133 -6.56 -11.39 9.97
N LEU A 134 -5.64 -10.67 10.62
CA LEU A 134 -5.68 -10.40 12.05
C LEU A 134 -6.75 -9.33 12.32
N ALA A 135 -7.60 -9.56 13.31
CA ALA A 135 -8.69 -8.65 13.64
C ALA A 135 -8.18 -7.23 13.93
N ASP A 136 -7.07 -7.12 14.67
CA ASP A 136 -6.46 -5.84 15.02
C ASP A 136 -5.74 -5.15 13.86
N CYS A 137 -5.46 -5.87 12.76
CA CYS A 137 -4.88 -5.31 11.54
C CYS A 137 -5.89 -5.16 10.39
N ALA A 138 -7.18 -5.47 10.62
CA ALA A 138 -8.19 -5.48 9.57
C ALA A 138 -8.37 -4.12 8.88
N PHE A 139 -7.99 -3.03 9.56
CA PHE A 139 -8.05 -1.67 9.04
C PHE A 139 -7.00 -1.37 7.96
N VAL A 140 -5.95 -2.18 7.81
CA VAL A 140 -4.86 -1.91 6.86
C VAL A 140 -5.35 -1.92 5.41
N VAL A 141 -6.38 -2.73 5.12
CA VAL A 141 -7.04 -2.79 3.80
C VAL A 141 -8.36 -2.04 3.82
N LYS A 142 -8.75 -1.51 2.65
CA LYS A 142 -10.10 -0.98 2.47
C LYS A 142 -11.10 -2.16 2.56
N PRO A 143 -12.18 -2.05 3.35
CA PRO A 143 -13.26 -3.02 3.31
C PRO A 143 -13.77 -3.18 1.88
N ALA A 144 -14.11 -4.41 1.48
CA ALA A 144 -14.72 -4.62 0.17
C ALA A 144 -15.97 -3.74 0.07
N ASP A 145 -16.02 -2.88 -0.97
CA ASP A 145 -17.20 -2.06 -1.21
C ASP A 145 -18.41 -2.99 -1.32
N ALA A 146 -19.40 -2.80 -0.45
CA ALA A 146 -20.66 -3.54 -0.50
C ALA A 146 -21.40 -3.13 -1.79
N GLY A 147 -21.01 -3.75 -2.91
CA GLY A 147 -21.66 -3.73 -4.21
C GLY A 147 -22.26 -2.39 -4.63
N THR A 148 -21.45 -1.47 -5.15
CA THR A 148 -22.00 -0.53 -6.14
C THR A 148 -22.06 -1.28 -7.46
N THR A 149 -23.25 -1.78 -7.79
CA THR A 149 -23.59 -2.28 -9.13
C THR A 149 -23.24 -1.19 -10.14
N THR A 150 -22.15 -1.36 -10.88
CA THR A 150 -21.80 -0.47 -11.99
C THR A 150 -22.85 -0.64 -13.09
N PRO A 151 -23.56 0.42 -13.51
CA PRO A 151 -24.42 0.33 -14.69
C PRO A 151 -23.53 0.09 -15.91
N ALA A 152 -23.80 -0.98 -16.66
CA ALA A 152 -23.15 -1.23 -17.94
C ALA A 152 -23.42 -0.05 -18.89
N THR A 153 -22.38 0.73 -19.20
CA THR A 153 -22.45 1.74 -20.26
C THR A 153 -22.04 1.04 -21.54
N THR A 154 -23.01 0.81 -22.42
CA THR A 154 -22.76 0.27 -23.77
C THR A 154 -22.20 1.39 -24.63
N ASP A 155 -20.87 1.48 -24.75
CA ASP A 155 -20.24 2.31 -25.79
C ASP A 155 -20.33 1.56 -27.12
N ALA A 156 -21.25 2.02 -27.98
CA ALA A 156 -21.25 1.70 -29.40
C ALA A 156 -20.20 2.59 -30.07
N GLY A 157 -19.06 2.00 -30.44
CA GLY A 157 -18.02 2.67 -31.21
C GLY A 157 -18.49 3.04 -32.60
N ASP A 158 -18.52 4.35 -32.88
CA ASP A 158 -18.67 4.95 -34.20
C ASP A 158 -17.36 4.75 -35.00
N ALA A 159 -17.44 4.08 -36.13
CA ALA A 159 -16.30 3.83 -37.02
C ALA A 159 -16.20 4.99 -38.03
N GLY A 160 -15.20 5.86 -37.84
CA GLY A 160 -14.82 6.86 -38.83
C GLY A 160 -14.05 6.23 -40.00
N ASP A 161 -14.68 6.18 -41.17
CA ASP A 161 -14.03 5.86 -42.45
C ASP A 161 -13.10 7.01 -42.87
N ALA A 162 -11.84 6.69 -43.18
CA ALA A 162 -10.90 7.58 -43.84
C ALA A 162 -10.45 6.92 -45.15
N ALA A 163 -10.90 7.46 -46.29
CA ALA A 163 -10.41 7.11 -47.62
C ALA A 163 -9.99 8.38 -48.38
N THR A 164 -8.68 8.45 -48.58
CA THR A 164 -7.86 9.07 -49.64
C THR A 164 -8.51 9.87 -50.78
N ASP A 165 -7.96 11.07 -51.02
CA ASP A 165 -7.46 11.53 -52.33
C ASP A 165 -6.19 12.39 -52.13
#